data_AF-A0A7J6M587-F1
#
_entry.id   AF-A0A7J6M587-F1
#
_cell.length_a   1.000
_cell.length_b   1.000
_cell.length_c   1.000
_cell.angle_alpha   90.00
_cell.angle_beta   90.00
_cell.angle_gamma   90.00
#
_symmetry.space_group_name_H-M   'P 1'
#
loop_
_entity.id
_entity.type
_entity.pdbx_description
1 polymer ?
#
loop_
_entity_poly.entity_id
_entity_poly.type
_entity_poly.pdbx_seq_one_letter_code
_entity_poly.pdbx_strand_id
1 'polypeptide(L)'
;MENSNGNAAGGASFKDKARTAWSDVIGDSNPILKISGIIGAFLVVLIGFFGFFSVFNAVLSPLSYMLSIFYIIFGLVLLAVEAAPKWSLSELILHWAPFLGTLIGRGLMVSHHGAILSLRMAGPQSSTIGAQSFTPGERPQPTGFKARVKNIWGKVTEGDPVHIRILGSLAAIGILVVAILGCFNFANSVLNPLTYILTVFYLIFGIILCFVEILPSSGITGWFIERAAFLGTLYGRSLVYIYLGLLYIGGGSQSGASSWAYIVLGIYLVVIAIIFIITGWRVNSARASGSLPNSRV
;
A
#
# COMPACT_ATOMS: atom_id res chain seq x y z
N MET A 1 -4.72 36.42 -43.31
CA MET A 1 -4.14 36.42 -41.96
C MET A 1 -5.19 35.84 -41.04
N GLU A 2 -5.17 34.52 -40.87
CA GLU A 2 -6.11 33.77 -40.04
C GLU A 2 -5.40 33.43 -38.74
N ASN A 3 -5.95 33.93 -37.64
CA ASN A 3 -5.37 33.83 -36.30
C ASN A 3 -5.88 32.53 -35.66
N SER A 4 -5.12 31.44 -35.79
CA SER A 4 -5.44 30.15 -35.20
C SER A 4 -5.17 30.19 -33.69
N ASN A 5 -6.24 30.46 -32.92
CA ASN A 5 -6.26 30.29 -31.47
C ASN A 5 -6.04 28.82 -31.12
N GLY A 6 -4.80 28.48 -30.77
CA GLY A 6 -4.41 27.22 -30.17
C GLY A 6 -5.01 27.10 -28.77
N ASN A 7 -6.23 26.56 -28.68
CA ASN A 7 -6.77 26.07 -27.42
C ASN A 7 -5.89 24.93 -26.93
N ALA A 8 -5.03 25.24 -25.95
CA ALA A 8 -4.27 24.27 -25.20
C ALA A 8 -5.28 23.30 -24.56
N ALA A 9 -5.36 22.09 -25.13
CA ALA A 9 -6.08 20.98 -24.54
C ALA A 9 -5.42 20.65 -23.20
N GLY A 10 -5.91 21.28 -22.13
CA GLY A 10 -5.62 20.91 -20.76
C GLY A 10 -6.07 19.46 -20.59
N GLY A 11 -5.13 18.52 -20.70
CA GLY A 11 -5.42 17.10 -20.57
C GLY A 11 -6.13 16.88 -19.25
N ALA A 12 -7.35 16.34 -19.32
CA ALA A 12 -8.17 16.06 -18.15
C ALA A 12 -7.30 15.39 -17.06
N SER A 13 -7.35 15.95 -15.85
CA SER A 13 -6.57 15.46 -14.72
C SER A 13 -6.81 13.96 -14.55
N PHE A 14 -5.81 13.22 -14.11
CA PHE A 14 -5.98 11.79 -13.76
C PHE A 14 -7.19 11.60 -12.82
N LYS A 15 -7.45 12.57 -11.94
CA LYS A 15 -8.63 12.61 -11.07
C LYS A 15 -9.95 12.64 -11.86
N ASP A 16 -10.02 13.44 -12.92
CA ASP A 16 -11.21 13.57 -13.76
C ASP A 16 -11.42 12.34 -14.62
N LYS A 17 -10.34 11.75 -15.15
CA LYS A 17 -10.37 10.48 -15.90
C LYS A 17 -10.77 9.31 -15.01
N ALA A 18 -10.25 9.22 -13.79
CA ALA A 18 -10.66 8.20 -12.83
C ALA A 18 -12.13 8.39 -12.41
N ARG A 19 -12.59 9.64 -12.23
CA ARG A 19 -13.98 9.94 -11.88
C ARG A 19 -14.96 9.62 -13.00
N THR A 20 -14.62 9.92 -14.26
CA THR A 20 -15.46 9.60 -15.43
C THR A 20 -15.45 8.11 -15.76
N ALA A 21 -14.28 7.46 -15.76
CA ALA A 21 -14.21 6.01 -15.88
C ALA A 21 -15.02 5.31 -14.78
N TRP A 22 -15.11 5.91 -13.59
CA TRP A 22 -15.92 5.40 -12.50
C TRP A 22 -17.42 5.69 -12.63
N SER A 23 -17.82 6.87 -13.11
CA SER A 23 -19.25 7.13 -13.39
C SER A 23 -19.79 6.23 -14.49
N ASP A 24 -18.92 5.74 -15.37
CA ASP A 24 -19.27 4.78 -16.42
C ASP A 24 -19.28 3.33 -15.91
N VAL A 25 -18.31 2.94 -15.06
CA VAL A 25 -18.23 1.57 -14.48
C VAL A 25 -19.24 1.36 -13.34
N ILE A 26 -19.53 2.40 -12.55
CA ILE A 26 -20.57 2.46 -11.51
C ILE A 26 -21.68 3.42 -11.97
N GLY A 27 -21.91 3.51 -13.28
CA GLY A 27 -23.19 4.03 -13.75
C GLY A 27 -24.31 3.33 -13.00
N ASP A 28 -25.45 3.99 -12.83
CA ASP A 28 -26.60 3.50 -12.05
C ASP A 28 -27.17 2.12 -12.48
N SER A 29 -26.51 1.43 -13.41
CA SER A 29 -26.89 0.17 -14.05
C SER A 29 -26.55 -1.11 -13.28
N ASN A 30 -25.67 -1.13 -12.27
CA ASN A 30 -25.35 -2.36 -11.52
C ASN A 30 -25.62 -2.27 -10.01
N PRO A 31 -26.90 -2.30 -9.58
CA PRO A 31 -27.28 -2.25 -8.17
C PRO A 31 -26.68 -3.40 -7.34
N ILE A 32 -26.41 -4.54 -7.97
CA ILE A 32 -25.87 -5.74 -7.31
C ILE A 32 -24.48 -5.48 -6.70
N LEU A 33 -23.60 -4.77 -7.41
CA LEU A 33 -22.23 -4.48 -6.93
C LEU A 33 -22.22 -3.47 -5.77
N LYS A 34 -23.10 -2.45 -5.82
CA LYS A 34 -23.29 -1.51 -4.70
C LYS A 34 -23.81 -2.24 -3.47
N ILE A 35 -24.82 -3.11 -3.64
CA ILE A 35 -25.38 -3.90 -2.54
C ILE A 35 -24.32 -4.81 -1.92
N SER A 36 -23.49 -5.50 -2.74
CA SER A 36 -22.43 -6.37 -2.21
C SER A 36 -21.34 -5.60 -1.46
N GLY A 37 -20.97 -4.41 -1.94
CA GLY A 37 -19.99 -3.55 -1.25
C GLY A 37 -20.50 -3.03 0.10
N ILE A 38 -21.76 -2.60 0.16
CA ILE A 38 -22.43 -2.19 1.40
C ILE A 38 -22.51 -3.36 2.40
N ILE A 39 -22.90 -4.55 1.94
CA ILE A 39 -22.95 -5.76 2.79
C ILE A 39 -21.56 -6.11 3.32
N GLY A 40 -20.52 -6.06 2.48
CA GLY A 40 -19.14 -6.32 2.89
C GLY A 40 -18.64 -5.33 3.94
N ALA A 41 -18.86 -4.02 3.73
CA ALA A 41 -18.49 -2.99 4.69
C ALA A 41 -19.23 -3.16 6.03
N PHE A 42 -20.53 -3.46 5.97
CA PHE A 42 -21.34 -3.72 7.15
C PHE A 42 -20.86 -4.94 7.93
N LEU A 43 -20.51 -6.04 7.25
CA LEU A 43 -19.95 -7.23 7.89
C LEU A 43 -18.61 -6.95 8.59
N VAL A 44 -17.74 -6.12 8.00
CA VAL A 44 -16.48 -5.71 8.64
C VAL A 44 -16.75 -4.91 9.92
N VAL A 45 -17.71 -3.97 9.89
CA VAL A 45 -18.13 -3.25 11.10
C VAL A 45 -18.68 -4.20 12.15
N LEU A 46 -19.51 -5.16 11.74
CA LEU A 46 -20.16 -6.13 12.62
C LEU A 46 -19.13 -7.06 13.28
N ILE A 47 -18.13 -7.54 12.53
CA ILE A 47 -17.00 -8.33 13.05
C ILE A 47 -16.20 -7.51 14.07
N GLY A 48 -15.84 -6.27 13.74
CA GLY A 48 -15.15 -5.38 14.66
C GLY A 48 -15.97 -5.08 15.92
N PHE A 49 -17.29 -4.89 15.77
CA PHE A 49 -18.22 -4.65 16.88
C PHE A 49 -18.29 -5.87 17.81
N PHE A 50 -18.47 -7.08 17.29
CA PHE A 50 -18.46 -8.29 18.12
C PHE A 50 -17.10 -8.55 18.78
N GLY A 51 -15.99 -8.22 18.11
CA GLY A 51 -14.66 -8.24 18.71
C GLY A 51 -14.49 -7.24 19.86
N PHE A 52 -15.09 -6.05 19.73
CA PHE A 52 -15.09 -4.99 20.75
C PHE A 52 -15.89 -5.37 22.00
N PHE A 53 -17.05 -6.03 21.85
CA PHE A 53 -17.89 -6.47 22.98
C PHE A 53 -17.34 -7.69 23.72
N SER A 54 -16.27 -8.30 23.22
CA SER A 54 -15.50 -9.29 23.97
C SER A 54 -14.66 -8.57 25.04
N VAL A 55 -15.32 -7.97 26.03
CA VAL A 55 -14.69 -7.16 27.11
C VAL A 55 -13.67 -8.00 27.91
N PHE A 56 -13.88 -9.31 28.02
CA PHE A 56 -12.90 -10.23 28.58
C PHE A 56 -11.62 -10.35 27.73
N ASN A 57 -11.71 -10.19 26.40
CA ASN A 57 -10.55 -10.05 25.52
C ASN A 57 -9.91 -8.65 25.58
N ALA A 58 -10.62 -7.59 25.96
CA ALA A 58 -9.99 -6.27 26.11
C ALA A 58 -8.94 -6.25 27.23
N VAL A 59 -9.15 -7.05 28.29
CA VAL A 59 -8.22 -7.20 29.41
C VAL A 59 -7.12 -8.23 29.11
N LEU A 60 -7.45 -9.31 28.40
CA LEU A 60 -6.52 -10.44 28.16
C LEU A 60 -5.76 -10.35 26.83
N SER A 61 -6.27 -9.60 25.85
CA SER A 61 -5.68 -9.44 24.51
C SER A 61 -5.92 -8.02 23.94
N PRO A 62 -5.24 -6.99 24.48
CA PRO A 62 -5.38 -5.59 24.03
C PRO A 62 -5.14 -5.39 22.53
N LEU A 63 -4.37 -6.26 21.88
CA LEU A 63 -4.22 -6.28 20.42
C LEU A 63 -5.52 -6.64 19.69
N SER A 64 -6.26 -7.64 20.16
CA SER A 64 -7.57 -8.01 19.58
C SER A 64 -8.54 -6.84 19.67
N TYR A 65 -8.48 -6.10 20.77
CA TYR A 65 -9.28 -4.89 20.98
C TYR A 65 -8.88 -3.74 20.04
N MET A 66 -7.59 -3.44 19.89
CA MET A 66 -7.12 -2.43 18.93
C MET A 66 -7.44 -2.80 17.47
N LEU A 67 -7.30 -4.09 17.11
CA LEU A 67 -7.67 -4.60 15.80
C LEU A 67 -9.17 -4.46 15.55
N SER A 68 -10.00 -4.73 16.57
CA SER A 68 -11.45 -4.55 16.52
C SER A 68 -11.85 -3.10 16.31
N ILE A 69 -11.22 -2.17 17.04
CA ILE A 69 -11.43 -0.73 16.83
C ILE A 69 -11.03 -0.32 15.41
N PHE A 70 -9.89 -0.81 14.93
CA PHE A 70 -9.44 -0.55 13.57
C PHE A 70 -10.47 -1.04 12.55
N TYR A 71 -10.99 -2.26 12.69
CA TYR A 71 -12.03 -2.80 11.81
C TYR A 71 -13.34 -2.02 11.87
N ILE A 72 -13.76 -1.53 13.05
CA ILE A 72 -14.94 -0.67 13.17
C ILE A 72 -14.72 0.63 12.39
N ILE A 73 -13.61 1.33 12.61
CA ILE A 73 -13.31 2.60 11.93
C ILE A 73 -13.21 2.38 10.42
N PHE A 74 -12.53 1.32 9.99
CA PHE A 74 -12.32 1.02 8.59
C PHE A 74 -13.60 0.59 7.87
N GLY A 75 -14.41 -0.24 8.54
CA GLY A 75 -15.72 -0.64 8.05
C GLY A 75 -16.68 0.55 7.93
N LEU A 76 -16.68 1.48 8.90
CA LEU A 76 -17.48 2.71 8.84
C LEU A 76 -17.01 3.64 7.71
N VAL A 77 -15.71 3.74 7.49
CA VAL A 77 -15.12 4.49 6.36
C VAL A 77 -15.58 3.89 5.03
N LEU A 78 -15.52 2.57 4.87
CA LEU A 78 -16.00 1.90 3.66
C LEU A 78 -17.52 2.07 3.49
N LEU A 79 -18.28 1.93 4.57
CA LEU A 79 -19.73 2.11 4.57
C LEU A 79 -20.10 3.54 4.16
N ALA A 80 -19.41 4.55 4.67
CA ALA A 80 -19.64 5.96 4.31
C ALA A 80 -19.33 6.22 2.83
N VAL A 81 -18.27 5.61 2.29
CA VAL A 81 -17.87 5.73 0.87
C VAL A 81 -18.86 5.00 -0.06
N GLU A 82 -19.40 3.86 0.36
CA GLU A 82 -20.34 3.03 -0.42
C GLU A 82 -21.79 3.56 -0.35
N ALA A 83 -22.28 3.85 0.85
CA ALA A 83 -23.67 4.22 1.09
C ALA A 83 -23.97 5.70 0.73
N ALA A 84 -23.00 6.59 0.90
CA ALA A 84 -23.18 8.03 0.69
C ALA A 84 -21.97 8.67 -0.03
N PRO A 85 -21.74 8.36 -1.32
CA PRO A 85 -20.60 8.88 -2.08
C PRO A 85 -20.61 10.40 -2.29
N LYS A 86 -21.72 11.09 -1.99
CA LYS A 86 -21.87 12.55 -2.07
C LYS A 86 -21.68 13.27 -0.73
N TRP A 87 -21.43 12.53 0.36
CA TRP A 87 -21.18 13.16 1.66
C TRP A 87 -19.80 13.82 1.71
N SER A 88 -19.69 14.95 2.40
CA SER A 88 -18.41 15.67 2.55
C SER A 88 -17.30 14.79 3.13
N LEU A 89 -17.68 13.85 4.00
CA LEU A 89 -16.75 12.91 4.65
C LEU A 89 -16.22 11.87 3.66
N SER A 90 -17.04 11.37 2.72
CA SER A 90 -16.57 10.45 1.68
C SER A 90 -15.70 11.17 0.65
N GLU A 91 -16.01 12.42 0.31
CA GLU A 91 -15.11 13.25 -0.52
C GLU A 91 -13.76 13.50 0.15
N LEU A 92 -13.75 13.79 1.46
CA LEU A 92 -12.53 13.94 2.25
C LEU A 92 -11.73 12.63 2.27
N ILE A 93 -12.37 11.49 2.53
CA ILE A 93 -11.70 10.18 2.53
C ILE A 93 -11.13 9.86 1.16
N LEU A 94 -11.88 10.06 0.08
CA LEU A 94 -11.41 9.82 -1.29
C LEU A 94 -10.31 10.79 -1.71
N HIS A 95 -10.28 11.99 -1.11
CA HIS A 95 -9.18 12.93 -1.29
C HIS A 95 -7.89 12.44 -0.62
N TRP A 96 -8.00 11.89 0.59
CA TRP A 96 -6.86 11.37 1.37
C TRP A 96 -6.39 9.98 0.91
N ALA A 97 -7.32 9.13 0.48
CA ALA A 97 -7.10 7.74 0.11
C ALA A 97 -7.80 7.43 -1.22
N PRO A 98 -7.33 8.00 -2.35
CA PRO A 98 -7.97 7.84 -3.66
C PRO A 98 -8.02 6.38 -4.12
N PHE A 99 -7.15 5.51 -3.58
CA PHE A 99 -7.19 4.07 -3.86
C PHE A 99 -8.47 3.39 -3.36
N LEU A 100 -9.10 3.90 -2.28
CA LEU A 100 -10.43 3.44 -1.83
C LEU A 100 -11.52 3.78 -2.85
N GLY A 101 -11.26 4.70 -3.79
CA GLY A 101 -12.12 4.97 -4.93
C GLY A 101 -12.03 3.91 -6.04
N THR A 102 -11.01 3.04 -6.02
CA THR A 102 -10.78 2.06 -7.09
C THR A 102 -11.39 0.70 -6.75
N LEU A 103 -11.92 0.00 -7.76
CA LEU A 103 -12.48 -1.36 -7.60
C LEU A 103 -11.45 -2.33 -7.03
N ILE A 104 -10.17 -2.16 -7.40
CA ILE A 104 -9.05 -2.97 -6.91
C ILE A 104 -8.77 -2.66 -5.46
N GLY A 105 -8.71 -1.39 -5.04
CA GLY A 105 -8.49 -1.02 -3.65
C GLY A 105 -9.61 -1.51 -2.72
N ARG A 106 -10.87 -1.43 -3.16
CA ARG A 106 -12.03 -2.00 -2.45
C ARG A 106 -12.02 -3.52 -2.47
N GLY A 107 -11.76 -4.10 -3.64
CA GLY A 107 -11.70 -5.54 -3.86
C GLY A 107 -10.57 -6.21 -3.09
N LEU A 108 -9.42 -5.56 -2.89
CA LEU A 108 -8.34 -6.05 -2.04
C LEU A 108 -8.74 -6.03 -0.57
N MET A 109 -9.44 -4.99 -0.12
CA MET A 109 -9.93 -4.90 1.27
C MET A 109 -10.95 -5.99 1.59
N VAL A 110 -11.89 -6.22 0.66
CA VAL A 110 -12.90 -7.27 0.78
C VAL A 110 -12.30 -8.66 0.55
N SER A 111 -11.37 -8.82 -0.40
CA SER A 111 -10.67 -10.09 -0.67
C SER A 111 -9.70 -10.47 0.43
N HIS A 112 -9.08 -9.53 1.14
CA HIS A 112 -8.22 -9.88 2.28
C HIS A 112 -9.02 -10.56 3.40
N HIS A 113 -10.33 -10.30 3.49
CA HIS A 113 -11.25 -10.99 4.39
C HIS A 113 -11.93 -12.22 3.75
N GLY A 114 -12.16 -12.23 2.43
CA GLY A 114 -12.79 -13.35 1.72
C GLY A 114 -11.84 -14.48 1.25
N ALA A 115 -10.53 -14.24 1.21
CA ALA A 115 -9.54 -15.17 0.67
C ALA A 115 -9.26 -16.42 1.55
N ILE A 116 -9.92 -16.58 2.69
CA ILE A 116 -9.92 -17.85 3.44
C ILE A 116 -10.89 -18.88 2.81
N LEU A 117 -11.77 -18.49 1.88
CA LEU A 117 -12.81 -19.41 1.35
C LEU A 117 -12.93 -19.53 -0.19
N SER A 118 -12.05 -18.94 -1.01
CA SER A 118 -12.13 -19.15 -2.47
C SER A 118 -10.80 -19.01 -3.20
N LEU A 119 -10.06 -20.11 -3.22
CA LEU A 119 -9.01 -20.36 -4.21
C LEU A 119 -9.56 -21.31 -5.29
N ARG A 120 -10.31 -20.78 -6.26
CA ARG A 120 -10.42 -21.42 -7.58
C ARG A 120 -10.93 -20.46 -8.64
N MET A 121 -10.21 -20.45 -9.77
CA MET A 121 -10.58 -19.94 -11.10
C MET A 121 -10.32 -18.46 -11.39
N ALA A 122 -9.11 -18.18 -11.89
CA ALA A 122 -8.93 -17.24 -13.00
C ALA A 122 -7.73 -17.70 -13.84
N GLY A 123 -7.99 -18.02 -15.11
CA GLY A 123 -6.99 -18.51 -16.06
C GLY A 123 -6.00 -17.43 -16.53
N PRO A 124 -4.91 -17.83 -17.22
CA PRO A 124 -3.85 -16.91 -17.61
C PRO A 124 -4.27 -16.08 -18.82
N GLN A 125 -4.21 -14.75 -18.68
CA GLN A 125 -4.20 -13.86 -19.84
C GLN A 125 -2.78 -13.73 -20.38
N SER A 126 -2.62 -14.14 -21.64
CA SER A 126 -1.45 -13.98 -22.48
C SER A 126 -1.17 -12.50 -22.73
N SER A 127 -0.09 -11.96 -22.17
CA SER A 127 0.47 -10.66 -22.57
C SER A 127 1.44 -10.85 -23.73
N THR A 128 1.05 -10.40 -24.92
CA THR A 128 1.92 -10.27 -26.10
C THR A 128 3.02 -9.25 -25.81
N ILE A 129 4.26 -9.74 -25.74
CA ILE A 129 5.46 -8.92 -25.57
C ILE A 129 5.72 -8.20 -26.91
N GLY A 130 5.44 -6.90 -26.95
CA GLY A 130 5.90 -6.03 -28.03
C GLY A 130 7.43 -5.91 -27.97
N ALA A 131 8.11 -6.42 -28.98
CA ALA A 131 9.54 -6.27 -29.16
C ALA A 131 9.88 -4.78 -29.34
N GLN A 132 10.55 -4.19 -28.34
CA GLN A 132 11.17 -2.88 -28.50
C GLN A 132 12.38 -3.02 -29.42
N SER A 133 12.34 -2.36 -30.57
CA SER A 133 13.47 -2.23 -31.47
C SER A 133 14.58 -1.42 -30.79
N PHE A 134 15.74 -2.06 -30.60
CA PHE A 134 16.94 -1.40 -30.13
C PHE A 134 17.44 -0.45 -31.24
N THR A 135 17.43 0.85 -30.96
CA THR A 135 18.11 1.85 -31.78
C THR A 135 19.62 1.77 -31.48
N PRO A 136 20.50 1.66 -32.50
CA PRO A 136 21.94 1.62 -32.30
C PRO A 136 22.45 3.02 -31.97
N GLY A 137 22.64 3.26 -30.68
CA GLY A 137 23.18 4.49 -30.11
C GLY A 137 23.49 4.30 -28.63
N GLU A 138 24.00 3.12 -28.25
CA GLU A 138 24.29 2.73 -26.87
C GLU A 138 25.15 3.79 -26.19
N ARG A 139 24.52 4.53 -25.27
CA ARG A 139 25.28 5.32 -24.29
C ARG A 139 26.15 4.34 -23.50
N PRO A 140 27.44 4.64 -23.29
CA PRO A 140 28.36 3.74 -22.60
C PRO A 140 27.75 3.31 -21.27
N GLN A 141 27.62 1.98 -21.07
CA GLN A 141 27.14 1.47 -19.80
C GLN A 141 28.06 1.97 -18.69
N PRO A 142 27.52 2.51 -17.59
CA PRO A 142 28.35 2.92 -16.46
C PRO A 142 29.10 1.70 -15.92
N THR A 143 30.42 1.69 -16.07
CA THR A 143 31.28 0.54 -15.75
C THR A 143 31.45 0.31 -14.24
N GLY A 144 31.06 1.26 -13.39
CA GLY A 144 31.15 1.14 -11.94
C GLY A 144 29.84 0.71 -11.27
N PHE A 145 29.91 -0.20 -10.29
CA PHE A 145 28.76 -0.61 -9.47
C PHE A 145 28.00 0.58 -8.88
N LYS A 146 28.72 1.58 -8.33
CA LYS A 146 28.13 2.82 -7.80
C LYS A 146 27.32 3.59 -8.85
N ALA A 147 27.80 3.63 -10.09
CA ALA A 147 27.12 4.30 -11.19
C ALA A 147 25.93 3.48 -11.72
N ARG A 148 26.01 2.14 -11.71
CA ARG A 148 24.87 1.25 -11.99
C ARG A 148 23.77 1.39 -10.94
N VAL A 149 24.11 1.38 -9.65
CA VAL A 149 23.15 1.61 -8.55
C VAL A 149 22.52 2.99 -8.67
N LYS A 150 23.32 4.05 -8.88
CA LYS A 150 22.79 5.41 -9.08
C LYS A 150 21.82 5.50 -10.27
N ASN A 151 22.10 4.80 -11.38
CA ASN A 151 21.25 4.80 -12.57
C ASN A 151 19.94 4.01 -12.37
N ILE A 152 20.01 2.86 -11.70
CA ILE A 152 18.81 2.08 -11.31
C ILE A 152 17.94 2.88 -10.35
N TRP A 153 18.56 3.57 -9.39
CA TRP A 153 17.86 4.32 -8.38
C TRP A 153 17.28 5.63 -8.93
N GLY A 154 17.91 6.25 -9.92
CA GLY A 154 17.43 7.49 -10.55
C GLY A 154 16.24 7.32 -11.50
N LYS A 155 16.04 6.13 -12.10
CA LYS A 155 15.04 5.93 -13.16
C LYS A 155 13.62 5.59 -12.70
N VAL A 156 13.44 5.08 -11.48
CA VAL A 156 12.15 4.48 -11.08
C VAL A 156 11.28 5.41 -10.22
N THR A 157 11.86 6.44 -9.61
CA THR A 157 11.11 7.43 -8.81
C THR A 157 11.74 8.80 -9.02
N GLU A 158 11.33 9.45 -10.09
CA GLU A 158 11.65 10.87 -10.30
C GLU A 158 11.07 11.70 -9.13
N GLY A 159 11.96 12.09 -8.21
CA GLY A 159 11.65 12.97 -7.09
C GLY A 159 11.82 12.38 -5.69
N ASP A 160 12.12 11.08 -5.54
CA ASP A 160 12.38 10.52 -4.22
C ASP A 160 13.84 10.78 -3.82
N PRO A 161 14.11 11.50 -2.73
CA PRO A 161 15.47 11.74 -2.33
C PRO A 161 16.10 10.43 -1.80
N VAL A 162 17.35 10.18 -2.22
CA VAL A 162 18.08 8.93 -1.99
C VAL A 162 18.07 8.47 -0.53
N HIS A 163 18.13 9.41 0.42
CA HIS A 163 18.14 9.10 1.86
C HIS A 163 16.87 8.39 2.34
N ILE A 164 15.70 8.70 1.76
CA ILE A 164 14.43 8.09 2.15
C ILE A 164 14.38 6.62 1.73
N ARG A 165 14.91 6.33 0.54
CA ARG A 165 15.02 4.95 0.06
C ARG A 165 15.97 4.11 0.90
N ILE A 166 17.08 4.69 1.37
CA ILE A 166 17.99 3.98 2.28
C ILE A 166 17.26 3.63 3.58
N LEU A 167 16.49 4.56 4.15
CA LEU A 167 15.70 4.31 5.35
C LEU A 167 14.62 3.23 5.15
N GLY A 168 13.89 3.29 4.02
CA GLY A 168 12.90 2.27 3.64
C GLY A 168 13.55 0.89 3.40
N SER A 169 14.71 0.85 2.75
CA SER A 169 15.46 -0.39 2.53
C SER A 169 15.90 -1.02 3.86
N LEU A 170 16.39 -0.22 4.82
CA LEU A 170 16.74 -0.69 6.15
C LEU A 170 15.51 -1.22 6.91
N ALA A 171 14.36 -0.55 6.79
CA ALA A 171 13.09 -1.03 7.35
C ALA A 171 12.67 -2.39 6.78
N ALA A 172 12.71 -2.54 5.46
CA ALA A 172 12.37 -3.78 4.78
C ALA A 172 13.29 -4.94 5.18
N ILE A 173 14.61 -4.70 5.23
CA ILE A 173 15.59 -5.70 5.69
C ILE A 173 15.34 -6.08 7.14
N GLY A 174 15.07 -5.10 8.02
CA GLY A 174 14.75 -5.35 9.43
C GLY A 174 13.52 -6.25 9.59
N ILE A 175 12.43 -5.95 8.87
CA ILE A 175 11.22 -6.80 8.85
C ILE A 175 11.56 -8.21 8.39
N LEU A 176 12.31 -8.35 7.29
CA LEU A 176 12.65 -9.64 6.73
C LEU A 176 13.50 -10.49 7.68
N VAL A 177 14.54 -9.90 8.29
CA VAL A 177 15.43 -10.59 9.23
C VAL A 177 14.66 -11.05 10.47
N VAL A 178 13.84 -10.16 11.06
CA VAL A 178 13.05 -10.51 12.25
C VAL A 178 11.99 -11.58 11.93
N ALA A 179 11.37 -11.51 10.74
CA ALA A 179 10.43 -12.54 10.30
C ALA A 179 11.10 -13.91 10.10
N ILE A 180 12.28 -13.96 9.47
CA ILE A 180 13.06 -15.19 9.29
C ILE A 180 13.46 -15.79 10.65
N LEU A 181 13.95 -14.97 11.58
CA LEU A 181 14.26 -15.40 12.95
C LEU A 181 13.02 -15.92 13.68
N GLY A 182 11.86 -15.27 13.47
CA GLY A 182 10.57 -15.72 13.99
C GLY A 182 10.18 -17.11 13.49
N CYS A 183 10.43 -17.41 12.21
CA CYS A 183 10.14 -18.73 11.63
C CYS A 183 10.96 -19.86 12.26
N PHE A 184 12.20 -19.58 12.70
CA PHE A 184 13.02 -20.58 13.40
C PHE A 184 12.52 -20.90 14.81
N ASN A 185 11.70 -20.02 15.41
CA ASN A 185 11.03 -20.29 16.68
C ASN A 185 9.76 -21.14 16.49
N PHE A 186 9.90 -22.26 15.78
CA PHE A 186 8.80 -23.15 15.42
C PHE A 186 8.08 -23.71 16.65
N ALA A 187 8.82 -24.06 17.70
CA ALA A 187 8.25 -24.61 18.93
C ALA A 187 7.25 -23.64 19.61
N ASN A 188 7.59 -22.35 19.69
CA ASN A 188 6.68 -21.33 20.22
C ASN A 188 5.52 -21.03 19.24
N SER A 189 5.80 -21.14 17.94
CA SER A 189 4.81 -20.92 16.88
C SER A 189 3.70 -21.97 16.84
N VAL A 190 4.00 -23.23 17.18
CA VAL A 190 2.99 -24.29 17.28
C VAL A 190 2.05 -24.07 18.46
N LEU A 191 2.56 -23.53 19.58
CA LEU A 191 1.76 -23.24 20.76
C LEU A 191 0.89 -21.99 20.59
N ASN A 192 1.33 -21.04 19.77
CA ASN A 192 0.63 -19.78 19.50
C ASN A 192 0.38 -19.61 17.99
N PRO A 193 -0.70 -20.19 17.43
CA PRO A 193 -0.95 -20.18 15.99
C PRO A 193 -1.11 -18.76 15.43
N LEU A 194 -1.60 -17.81 16.23
CA LEU A 194 -1.68 -16.39 15.84
C LEU A 194 -0.28 -15.80 15.58
N THR A 195 0.68 -16.08 16.45
CA THR A 195 2.08 -15.62 16.31
C THR A 195 2.70 -16.19 15.04
N TYR A 196 2.40 -17.45 14.72
CA TYR A 196 2.85 -18.07 13.48
C TYR A 196 2.28 -17.36 12.24
N ILE A 197 0.96 -17.12 12.21
CA ILE A 197 0.30 -16.42 11.10
C ILE A 197 0.88 -15.02 10.93
N LEU A 198 1.08 -14.28 12.01
CA LEU A 198 1.69 -12.95 11.98
C LEU A 198 3.14 -13.00 11.47
N THR A 199 3.92 -14.01 11.87
CA THR A 199 5.30 -14.18 11.40
C THR A 199 5.36 -14.45 9.90
N VAL A 200 4.49 -15.33 9.38
CA VAL A 200 4.37 -15.59 7.93
C VAL A 200 3.91 -14.32 7.20
N PHE A 201 2.98 -13.58 7.78
CA PHE A 201 2.52 -12.30 7.25
C PHE A 201 3.68 -11.29 7.14
N TYR A 202 4.47 -11.11 8.19
CA TYR A 202 5.65 -10.25 8.17
C TYR A 202 6.70 -10.72 7.18
N LEU A 203 6.88 -12.03 7.02
CA LEU A 203 7.82 -12.60 6.06
C LEU A 203 7.43 -12.21 4.63
N ILE A 204 6.17 -12.41 4.27
CA ILE A 204 5.64 -12.07 2.94
C ILE A 204 5.79 -10.56 2.68
N PHE A 205 5.34 -9.71 3.61
CA PHE A 205 5.46 -8.26 3.45
C PHE A 205 6.92 -7.78 3.47
N GLY A 206 7.79 -8.40 4.27
CA GLY A 206 9.23 -8.12 4.27
C GLY A 206 9.88 -8.42 2.93
N ILE A 207 9.53 -9.54 2.30
CA ILE A 207 9.98 -9.88 0.94
C ILE A 207 9.50 -8.84 -0.07
N ILE A 208 8.20 -8.52 -0.06
CA ILE A 208 7.61 -7.54 -0.98
C ILE A 208 8.29 -6.18 -0.83
N LEU A 209 8.44 -5.68 0.40
CA LEU A 209 9.07 -4.40 0.68
C LEU A 209 10.56 -4.39 0.31
N CYS A 210 11.28 -5.51 0.51
CA CYS A 210 12.66 -5.64 0.06
C CYS A 210 12.77 -5.48 -1.47
N PHE A 211 11.88 -6.10 -2.25
CA PHE A 211 11.87 -5.90 -3.70
C PHE A 211 11.54 -4.45 -4.08
N VAL A 212 10.51 -3.87 -3.46
CA VAL A 212 10.07 -2.50 -3.75
C VAL A 212 11.14 -1.46 -3.43
N GLU A 213 11.84 -1.59 -2.28
CA GLU A 213 12.80 -0.59 -1.82
C GLU A 213 14.22 -0.83 -2.35
N ILE A 214 14.71 -2.07 -2.37
CA ILE A 214 16.10 -2.40 -2.73
C ILE A 214 16.25 -2.51 -4.25
N LEU A 215 15.26 -3.11 -4.92
CA LEU A 215 15.29 -3.44 -6.35
C LEU A 215 14.14 -2.77 -7.12
N PRO A 216 14.04 -1.44 -7.09
CA PRO A 216 12.89 -0.74 -7.65
C PRO A 216 12.72 -0.96 -9.16
N SER A 217 13.81 -1.20 -9.89
CA SER A 217 13.77 -1.42 -11.34
C SER A 217 13.59 -2.88 -11.75
N SER A 218 13.35 -3.79 -10.79
CA SER A 218 13.14 -5.19 -11.13
C SER A 218 11.77 -5.41 -11.76
N GLY A 219 11.65 -6.35 -12.70
CA GLY A 219 10.35 -6.73 -13.27
C GLY A 219 9.37 -7.23 -12.20
N ILE A 220 9.89 -7.81 -11.11
CA ILE A 220 9.12 -8.23 -9.93
C ILE A 220 8.51 -7.02 -9.23
N THR A 221 9.27 -5.95 -9.03
CA THR A 221 8.74 -4.71 -8.46
C THR A 221 7.68 -4.08 -9.35
N GLY A 222 7.87 -4.10 -10.67
CA GLY A 222 6.84 -3.69 -11.63
C GLY A 222 5.54 -4.51 -11.46
N TRP A 223 5.65 -5.83 -11.36
CA TRP A 223 4.51 -6.74 -11.14
C TRP A 223 3.78 -6.47 -9.83
N PHE A 224 4.50 -6.15 -8.74
CA PHE A 224 3.91 -5.77 -7.46
C PHE A 224 3.22 -4.41 -7.53
N ILE A 225 3.87 -3.40 -8.13
CA ILE A 225 3.31 -2.06 -8.27
C ILE A 225 2.07 -2.08 -9.18
N GLU A 226 2.05 -2.90 -10.22
CA GLU A 226 0.87 -3.06 -11.09
C GLU A 226 -0.34 -3.59 -10.31
N ARG A 227 -0.14 -4.58 -9.44
CA ARG A 227 -1.21 -5.17 -8.60
C ARG A 227 -1.55 -4.32 -7.38
N ALA A 228 -0.57 -3.61 -6.84
CA ALA A 228 -0.67 -2.81 -5.63
C ALA A 228 -0.09 -1.42 -5.89
N ALA A 229 -0.79 -0.63 -6.73
CA ALA A 229 -0.36 0.70 -7.16
C ALA A 229 0.00 1.64 -6.00
N PHE A 230 -0.60 1.45 -4.82
CA PHE A 230 -0.28 2.24 -3.63
C PHE A 230 1.18 2.04 -3.17
N LEU A 231 1.79 0.86 -3.36
CA LEU A 231 3.21 0.62 -3.06
C LEU A 231 4.14 1.45 -3.95
N GLY A 232 3.67 1.87 -5.13
CA GLY A 232 4.40 2.80 -5.99
C GLY A 232 4.42 4.24 -5.49
N THR A 233 3.59 4.58 -4.49
CA THR A 233 3.48 5.94 -3.94
C THR A 233 4.16 6.05 -2.58
N LEU A 234 4.74 7.22 -2.26
CA LEU A 234 5.31 7.51 -0.94
C LEU A 234 4.28 7.33 0.19
N TYR A 235 3.04 7.79 -0.03
CA TYR A 235 1.94 7.68 0.94
C TYR A 235 1.45 6.24 1.13
N GLY A 236 1.30 5.47 0.05
CA GLY A 236 0.90 4.08 0.21
C GLY A 236 1.97 3.26 0.93
N ARG A 237 3.26 3.50 0.66
CA ARG A 237 4.35 2.88 1.42
C ARG A 237 4.34 3.28 2.89
N SER A 238 4.11 4.55 3.21
CA SER A 238 4.04 4.97 4.62
C SER A 238 2.89 4.31 5.37
N LEU A 239 1.73 4.13 4.73
CA LEU A 239 0.59 3.41 5.32
C LEU A 239 0.91 1.93 5.58
N VAL A 240 1.73 1.30 4.73
CA VAL A 240 2.21 -0.07 5.00
C VAL A 240 3.17 -0.08 6.18
N TYR A 241 4.13 0.84 6.23
CA TYR A 241 5.08 0.90 7.34
C TYR A 241 4.40 1.20 8.68
N ILE A 242 3.41 2.10 8.72
CA ILE A 242 2.69 2.38 9.96
C ILE A 242 1.86 1.16 10.39
N TYR A 243 1.19 0.49 9.45
CA TYR A 243 0.41 -0.71 9.73
C TYR A 243 1.29 -1.84 10.28
N LEU A 244 2.40 -2.13 9.58
CA LEU A 244 3.37 -3.13 10.05
C LEU A 244 3.98 -2.71 11.37
N GLY A 245 4.33 -1.44 11.57
CA GLY A 245 4.89 -0.93 12.81
C GLY A 245 3.95 -1.12 14.00
N LEU A 246 2.66 -0.81 13.85
CA LEU A 246 1.64 -1.04 14.87
C LEU A 246 1.43 -2.53 15.15
N LEU A 247 1.44 -3.37 14.12
CA LEU A 247 1.40 -4.83 14.29
C LEU A 247 2.64 -5.36 15.02
N TYR A 248 3.83 -4.83 14.75
CA TYR A 248 5.07 -5.17 15.44
C TYR A 248 5.03 -4.76 16.92
N ILE A 249 4.53 -3.56 17.23
CA ILE A 249 4.38 -3.08 18.62
C ILE A 249 3.33 -3.90 19.37
N GLY A 250 2.15 -4.09 18.78
CA GLY A 250 1.06 -4.79 19.44
C GLY A 250 1.30 -6.31 19.52
N GLY A 251 1.78 -6.91 18.43
CA GLY A 251 1.99 -8.36 18.30
C GLY A 251 3.29 -8.82 18.94
N GLY A 252 4.32 -7.98 18.96
CA GLY A 252 5.61 -8.26 19.61
C GLY A 252 5.50 -8.51 21.11
N SER A 253 4.50 -7.91 21.77
CA SER A 253 4.21 -8.11 23.19
C SER A 253 3.95 -9.58 23.56
N GLN A 254 3.53 -10.41 22.59
CA GLN A 254 3.15 -11.80 22.82
C GLN A 254 4.31 -12.79 22.68
N SER A 255 5.47 -12.36 22.17
CA SER A 255 6.58 -13.27 21.78
C SER A 255 7.64 -13.53 22.85
N GLY A 256 7.40 -13.15 24.12
CA GLY A 256 8.33 -13.43 25.22
C GLY A 256 9.64 -12.64 25.14
N ALA A 257 10.79 -13.28 25.36
CA ALA A 257 12.11 -12.63 25.52
C ALA A 257 12.61 -11.85 24.29
N SER A 258 12.08 -12.13 23.09
CA SER A 258 12.39 -11.37 21.86
C SER A 258 11.49 -10.13 21.67
N SER A 259 10.52 -9.89 22.57
CA SER A 259 9.53 -8.80 22.48
C SER A 259 10.15 -7.42 22.26
N TRP A 260 11.30 -7.13 22.86
CA TRP A 260 11.97 -5.84 22.73
C TRP A 260 12.40 -5.56 21.28
N ALA A 261 12.87 -6.58 20.55
CA ALA A 261 13.29 -6.40 19.16
C ALA A 261 12.09 -6.05 18.26
N TYR A 262 10.94 -6.68 18.49
CA TYR A 262 9.70 -6.35 17.78
C TYR A 262 9.22 -4.94 18.09
N ILE A 263 9.27 -4.52 19.36
CA ILE A 263 8.87 -3.16 19.77
C ILE A 263 9.79 -2.11 19.16
N VAL A 264 11.12 -2.30 19.24
CA VAL A 264 12.10 -1.37 18.68
C VAL A 264 11.95 -1.26 17.16
N LEU A 265 11.82 -2.40 16.48
CA LEU A 265 11.57 -2.40 15.03
C LEU A 265 10.23 -1.73 14.70
N GLY A 266 9.18 -2.01 15.46
CA GLY A 266 7.86 -1.41 15.25
C GLY A 266 7.86 0.11 15.41
N ILE A 267 8.52 0.63 16.44
CA ILE A 267 8.72 2.08 16.63
C ILE A 267 9.51 2.66 15.45
N TYR A 268 10.58 1.99 15.03
CA TYR A 268 11.36 2.41 13.86
C TYR A 268 10.49 2.50 12.60
N LEU A 269 9.65 1.51 12.33
CA LEU A 269 8.72 1.52 11.18
C LEU A 269 7.73 2.69 11.24
N VAL A 270 7.19 3.01 12.42
CA VAL A 270 6.31 4.17 12.61
C VAL A 270 7.05 5.48 12.33
N VAL A 271 8.29 5.62 12.81
CA VAL A 271 9.11 6.81 12.54
C VAL A 271 9.39 6.96 11.04
N ILE A 272 9.76 5.87 10.35
CA ILE A 272 9.96 5.89 8.90
C ILE A 272 8.66 6.26 8.16
N ALA A 273 7.53 5.72 8.58
CA ALA A 273 6.23 6.07 8.00
C ALA A 273 5.95 7.58 8.11
N ILE A 274 6.21 8.19 9.28
CA ILE A 274 6.03 9.64 9.49
C ILE A 274 6.97 10.43 8.56
N ILE A 275 8.24 10.03 8.43
CA ILE A 275 9.19 10.67 7.52
C ILE A 275 8.71 10.60 6.07
N PHE A 276 8.17 9.45 5.64
CA PHE A 276 7.61 9.28 4.29
C PHE A 276 6.40 10.18 4.06
N ILE A 277 5.51 10.33 5.06
CA ILE A 277 4.35 11.23 4.98
C ILE A 277 4.80 12.69 4.84
N ILE A 278 5.72 13.14 5.71
CA ILE A 278 6.22 14.52 5.70
C ILE A 278 6.90 14.83 4.36
N THR A 279 7.71 13.90 3.85
CA THR A 279 8.41 14.11 2.59
C THR A 279 7.44 14.06 1.41
N GLY A 280 6.51 13.10 1.38
CA GLY A 280 5.45 13.04 0.38
C GLY A 280 4.65 14.35 0.32
N TRP A 281 4.36 14.94 1.49
CA TRP A 281 3.67 16.22 1.57
C TRP A 281 4.51 17.36 1.00
N ARG A 282 5.78 17.47 1.39
CA ARG A 282 6.70 18.51 0.86
C ARG A 282 6.87 18.43 -0.64
N VAL A 283 7.03 17.22 -1.20
CA VAL A 283 7.18 17.01 -2.65
C VAL A 283 5.91 17.42 -3.39
N ASN A 284 4.74 17.07 -2.85
CA ASN A 284 3.46 17.48 -3.45
C ASN A 284 3.23 18.99 -3.36
N SER A 285 3.55 19.62 -2.24
CA SER A 285 3.47 21.08 -2.08
C SER A 285 4.38 21.81 -3.07
N ALA A 286 5.62 21.34 -3.26
CA ALA A 286 6.57 21.94 -4.21
C ALA A 286 6.13 21.80 -5.67
N ARG A 287 5.44 20.70 -6.01
CA ARG A 287 4.81 20.53 -7.33
C ARG A 287 3.63 21.48 -7.53
N ALA A 288 2.80 21.66 -6.51
CA ALA A 288 1.65 22.55 -6.57
C ALA A 288 2.04 24.04 -6.69
N SER A 289 3.14 24.45 -6.07
CA SER A 289 3.66 25.82 -6.15
C SER A 289 4.39 26.14 -7.46
N GLY A 290 4.58 25.17 -8.37
CA GLY A 290 5.36 25.36 -9.60
C GLY A 290 6.83 25.71 -9.35
N SER A 291 7.31 25.53 -8.12
CA SER A 291 8.67 25.91 -7.69
C SER A 291 9.72 24.86 -8.05
N LEU A 292 9.30 23.70 -8.55
CA LEU A 292 10.23 22.74 -9.12
C LEU A 292 10.56 23.16 -10.55
N PRO A 293 11.84 23.41 -10.88
CA PRO A 293 12.24 23.72 -12.24
C PRO A 293 11.73 22.59 -13.14
N ASN A 294 11.04 22.98 -14.22
CA ASN A 294 10.41 22.10 -15.18
C ASN A 294 11.49 21.16 -15.76
N SER A 295 11.76 20.02 -15.12
CA SER A 295 12.69 19.02 -15.61
C SER A 295 11.98 18.17 -16.65
N ARG A 296 11.43 18.82 -17.68
CA ARG A 296 11.14 18.14 -18.95
C ARG A 296 12.42 18.18 -19.76
N VAL A 297 13.23 17.13 -19.61
CA VAL A 297 14.27 16.73 -20.56
C VAL A 297 14.03 15.28 -20.91
#